data_AF-A0AAD7B4T1-F1
#
_entry.id   AF-A0AAD7B4T1-F1
#
_cell.length_a   1.000
_cell.length_b   1.000
_cell.length_c   1.000
_cell.angle_alpha   90.00
_cell.angle_beta   90.00
_cell.angle_gamma   90.00
#
_symmetry.space_group_name_H-M   'P 1'
#
loop_
_entity.id
_entity.type
_entity.pdbx_description
1 polymer ?
#
loop_
_entity_poly.entity_id
_entity_poly.type
_entity_poly.pdbx_seq_one_letter_code
_entity_poly.pdbx_strand_id
1 'polypeptide(L)'
;MGRMKTGKRPGRPSGFQGEKLKFLESFESDFHTPDRGPFYDDVTKKFISRYGIDLPFTQNVDGDIEDWKPVDKREGLTGDALEDEKKHYREVFAELRAKLGNWYRHKYTGKRPHRSTISSILKTMQHLGAGGVPRRKAYSRHYSEKHYASRIKKGFDKEWEGVKATLGDNMRVSFCQTYAQKCWDAEPEDFKAALIAEVDAEHAKKVKKFREKNEMVEHTAEEYHEAYSMFDGVGIPLADALAERLGMAIIILAIGPVGEQNGEVRLRTIFSETSGYETNKTWGKAEPKAFTAMENNITSYGRKLFLVTVSFADLGFHEIFHGIWLHEVHGFEGPRHSKIKWWIWQSSVHGMACVSTNPTSK
;
A
#
# COMPACT_ATOMS: atom_id res chain seq x y z
N MET A 1 -33.42 -1.11 34.38
CA MET A 1 -33.38 -1.04 32.91
C MET A 1 -32.44 -2.10 32.37
N GLY A 2 -32.98 -3.15 31.73
CA GLY A 2 -32.18 -4.26 31.21
C GLY A 2 -31.45 -3.91 29.92
N ARG A 3 -30.13 -4.09 29.90
CA ARG A 3 -29.27 -3.87 28.72
C ARG A 3 -29.67 -4.86 27.63
N MET A 4 -30.28 -4.37 26.54
CA MET A 4 -30.60 -5.20 25.37
C MET A 4 -29.30 -5.79 24.82
N LYS A 5 -29.11 -7.10 25.00
CA LYS A 5 -28.01 -7.84 24.37
C LYS A 5 -28.26 -7.88 22.87
N THR A 6 -27.67 -6.97 22.11
CA THR A 6 -27.56 -7.04 20.64
C THR A 6 -26.51 -8.10 20.24
N GLY A 7 -26.56 -9.27 20.86
CA GLY A 7 -25.68 -10.39 20.54
C GLY A 7 -26.16 -11.04 19.25
N LYS A 8 -25.51 -10.71 18.13
CA LYS A 8 -25.63 -11.54 16.92
C LYS A 8 -25.38 -12.98 17.33
N ARG A 9 -26.27 -13.90 16.94
CA ARG A 9 -26.08 -15.33 17.19
C ARG A 9 -24.69 -15.71 16.67
N PRO A 10 -23.83 -16.36 17.49
CA PRO A 10 -22.53 -16.80 17.02
C PRO A 10 -22.71 -17.62 15.75
N GLY A 11 -21.85 -17.40 14.76
CA GLY A 11 -21.87 -18.18 13.52
C GLY A 11 -21.78 -19.66 13.83
N ARG A 12 -22.32 -20.51 12.95
CA ARG A 12 -22.23 -21.96 13.10
C ARG A 12 -20.74 -22.34 13.23
N PRO A 13 -20.32 -23.02 14.31
CA PRO A 13 -18.93 -23.44 14.47
C PRO A 13 -18.51 -24.32 13.29
N SER A 14 -17.22 -24.25 12.91
CA SER A 14 -16.71 -25.11 11.83
C SER A 14 -16.93 -26.58 12.20
N GLY A 15 -17.42 -27.37 11.24
CA GLY A 15 -17.57 -28.81 11.43
C GLY A 15 -16.22 -29.54 11.61
N PHE A 16 -15.11 -28.89 11.25
CA PHE A 16 -13.76 -29.40 11.45
C PHE A 16 -13.23 -28.99 12.82
N GLN A 17 -12.77 -29.96 13.59
CA GLN A 17 -12.19 -29.79 14.93
C GLN A 17 -10.98 -30.73 15.09
N GLY A 18 -10.23 -30.58 16.18
CA GLY A 18 -9.17 -31.52 16.57
C GLY A 18 -8.09 -31.73 15.51
N GLU A 19 -7.73 -32.98 15.24
CA GLU A 19 -6.67 -33.30 14.29
C GLU A 19 -7.06 -33.00 12.84
N LYS A 20 -8.33 -33.17 12.47
CA LYS A 20 -8.81 -32.78 11.13
C LYS A 20 -8.57 -31.30 10.87
N LEU A 21 -8.77 -30.46 11.89
CA LEU A 21 -8.47 -29.02 11.78
C LEU A 21 -6.96 -28.78 11.57
N LYS A 22 -6.10 -29.41 12.37
CA LYS A 22 -4.64 -29.30 12.23
C LYS A 22 -4.15 -29.77 10.86
N PHE A 23 -4.72 -30.86 10.35
CA PHE A 23 -4.46 -31.36 9.01
C PHE A 23 -4.79 -30.30 7.97
N LEU A 24 -5.94 -29.65 8.04
CA LEU A 24 -6.30 -28.60 7.09
C LEU A 24 -5.40 -27.36 7.20
N GLU A 25 -5.03 -26.97 8.42
CA GLU A 25 -4.10 -25.87 8.68
C GLU A 25 -2.70 -26.13 8.10
N SER A 26 -2.27 -27.40 8.01
CA SER A 26 -0.97 -27.76 7.41
C SER A 26 -0.86 -27.45 5.91
N PHE A 27 -1.98 -27.25 5.20
CA PHE A 27 -2.01 -26.89 3.78
C PHE A 27 -2.24 -25.39 3.54
N GLU A 28 -2.03 -24.55 4.55
CA GLU A 28 -2.22 -23.11 4.44
C GLU A 28 -1.37 -22.49 3.32
N SER A 29 -0.09 -22.86 3.24
CA SER A 29 0.83 -22.36 2.20
C SER A 29 0.32 -22.65 0.79
N ASP A 30 -0.25 -23.84 0.58
CA ASP A 30 -0.69 -24.31 -0.72
C ASP A 30 -1.99 -23.63 -1.18
N PHE A 31 -2.82 -23.18 -0.23
CA PHE A 31 -4.06 -22.47 -0.51
C PHE A 31 -3.84 -21.12 -1.22
N HIS A 32 -2.69 -20.48 -0.98
CA HIS A 32 -2.36 -19.17 -1.56
C HIS A 32 -1.91 -19.24 -3.02
N THR A 33 -1.90 -20.43 -3.63
CA THR A 33 -1.63 -20.58 -5.06
C THR A 33 -2.78 -20.01 -5.93
N PRO A 34 -2.47 -19.47 -7.13
CA PRO A 34 -3.46 -18.82 -7.98
C PRO A 34 -4.52 -19.78 -8.54
N ASP A 35 -4.20 -21.07 -8.69
CA ASP A 35 -5.16 -22.08 -9.14
C ASP A 35 -5.68 -22.94 -7.98
N ARG A 36 -6.87 -22.57 -7.48
CA ARG A 36 -7.49 -23.22 -6.32
C ARG A 36 -8.20 -24.52 -6.67
N GLY A 37 -8.51 -24.77 -7.95
CA GLY A 37 -9.24 -25.96 -8.38
C GLY A 37 -8.49 -27.25 -8.05
N PRO A 38 -7.25 -27.41 -8.53
CA PRO A 38 -6.38 -28.55 -8.23
C PRO A 38 -6.06 -28.67 -6.75
N PHE A 39 -5.85 -27.55 -6.05
CA PHE A 39 -5.62 -27.53 -4.61
C PHE A 39 -6.74 -28.25 -3.84
N TYR A 40 -8.00 -27.89 -4.12
CA TYR A 40 -9.13 -28.54 -3.45
C TYR A 40 -9.20 -30.04 -3.80
N ASP A 41 -8.72 -30.47 -4.97
CA ASP A 41 -8.79 -31.89 -5.36
C ASP A 41 -7.75 -32.69 -4.60
N ASP A 42 -6.54 -32.14 -4.51
CA ASP A 42 -5.43 -32.74 -3.79
C ASP A 42 -5.71 -32.85 -2.28
N VAL A 43 -6.17 -31.76 -1.65
CA VAL A 43 -6.53 -31.79 -0.22
C VAL A 43 -7.68 -32.76 0.06
N THR A 44 -8.68 -32.84 -0.82
CA THR A 44 -9.78 -33.80 -0.67
C THR A 44 -9.29 -35.25 -0.78
N LYS A 45 -8.41 -35.54 -1.76
CA LYS A 45 -7.79 -36.87 -1.91
C LYS A 45 -6.95 -37.25 -0.68
N LYS A 46 -6.10 -36.34 -0.20
CA LYS A 46 -5.28 -36.54 1.00
C LYS A 46 -6.14 -36.73 2.25
N PHE A 47 -7.24 -35.99 2.36
CA PHE A 47 -8.19 -36.13 3.46
C PHE A 47 -8.85 -37.52 3.45
N ILE A 48 -9.34 -37.98 2.30
CA ILE A 48 -9.93 -39.31 2.16
C ILE A 48 -8.89 -40.40 2.41
N SER A 49 -7.66 -40.23 1.91
CA SER A 49 -6.57 -41.18 2.13
C SER A 49 -6.15 -41.29 3.60
N ARG A 50 -6.32 -40.22 4.40
CA ARG A 50 -5.97 -40.22 5.82
C ARG A 50 -7.12 -40.68 6.70
N TYR A 51 -8.35 -40.25 6.43
CA TYR A 51 -9.50 -40.46 7.32
C TYR A 51 -10.53 -41.47 6.81
N GLY A 52 -10.42 -41.92 5.56
CA GLY A 52 -11.39 -42.78 4.90
C GLY A 52 -12.60 -42.02 4.35
N ILE A 53 -13.46 -42.74 3.62
CA ILE A 53 -14.68 -42.24 2.99
C ILE A 53 -15.83 -42.20 3.99
N ASP A 54 -15.91 -43.22 4.87
CA ASP A 54 -17.05 -43.44 5.75
C ASP A 54 -17.08 -42.55 6.98
N LEU A 55 -15.94 -41.96 7.36
CA LEU A 55 -15.86 -41.19 8.59
C LEU A 55 -16.51 -39.81 8.37
N PRO A 56 -17.63 -39.49 9.06
CA PRO A 56 -18.27 -38.20 8.92
C PRO A 56 -17.31 -37.06 9.20
N PHE A 57 -17.39 -35.99 8.40
CA PHE A 57 -16.50 -34.83 8.54
C PHE A 57 -16.54 -34.17 9.92
N THR A 58 -17.64 -34.31 10.68
CA THR A 58 -17.84 -33.76 12.03
C THR A 58 -17.27 -34.62 13.15
N GLN A 59 -16.97 -35.90 12.89
CA GLN A 59 -16.46 -36.83 13.90
C GLN A 59 -14.94 -36.88 13.83
N ASN A 60 -14.27 -36.92 14.98
CA ASN A 60 -12.84 -37.23 15.04
C ASN A 60 -12.65 -38.74 15.08
N VAL A 61 -11.45 -39.21 14.76
CA VAL A 61 -11.08 -40.61 14.97
C VAL A 61 -10.92 -40.82 16.48
N ASP A 62 -11.59 -41.83 17.02
CA ASP A 62 -11.42 -42.22 18.42
C ASP A 62 -10.15 -43.10 18.52
N GLY A 63 -9.02 -42.52 18.95
CA GLY A 63 -7.74 -43.24 19.12
C GLY A 63 -6.54 -42.51 18.51
N ASP A 64 -5.35 -43.11 18.65
CA ASP A 64 -4.13 -42.60 18.00
C ASP A 64 -4.21 -42.80 16.48
N ILE A 65 -4.07 -41.70 15.73
CA ILE A 65 -4.21 -41.70 14.27
C ILE A 65 -3.09 -42.48 13.56
N GLU A 66 -1.96 -42.74 14.22
CA GLU A 66 -0.87 -43.55 13.67
C GLU A 66 -1.31 -44.98 13.33
N ASP A 67 -2.32 -45.51 14.03
CA ASP A 67 -2.86 -46.85 13.80
C ASP A 67 -4.09 -46.88 12.87
N TRP A 68 -4.64 -45.72 12.50
CA TRP A 68 -5.79 -45.64 11.62
C TRP A 68 -5.39 -45.83 10.16
N LYS A 69 -5.82 -46.96 9.56
CA LYS A 69 -5.67 -47.24 8.13
C LYS A 69 -7.06 -47.33 7.49
N PRO A 70 -7.44 -46.40 6.60
CA PRO A 70 -8.71 -46.50 5.92
C PRO A 70 -8.73 -47.74 5.01
N VAL A 71 -9.79 -48.52 5.13
CA VAL A 71 -10.01 -49.71 4.30
C VAL A 71 -10.52 -49.26 2.93
N ASP A 72 -9.84 -49.65 1.86
CA ASP A 72 -10.37 -49.45 0.50
C ASP A 72 -11.44 -50.49 0.22
N LYS A 73 -12.71 -50.10 0.41
CA LYS A 73 -13.88 -50.97 0.18
C LYS A 73 -14.02 -51.45 -1.26
N ARG A 74 -13.27 -50.88 -2.21
CA ARG A 74 -13.28 -51.30 -3.61
C ARG A 74 -12.51 -52.60 -3.84
N GLU A 75 -11.61 -52.97 -2.95
CA GLU A 75 -10.84 -54.20 -3.08
C GLU A 75 -11.77 -55.43 -2.99
N GLY A 76 -11.77 -56.25 -4.04
CA GLY A 76 -12.58 -57.47 -4.11
C GLY A 76 -14.03 -57.28 -4.59
N LEU A 77 -14.48 -56.04 -4.83
CA LEU A 77 -15.79 -55.78 -5.44
C LEU A 77 -15.73 -55.97 -6.96
N THR A 78 -16.78 -56.57 -7.54
CA THR A 78 -16.94 -56.74 -8.99
C THR A 78 -18.38 -56.44 -9.42
N GLY A 79 -18.58 -56.16 -10.71
CA GLY A 79 -19.90 -55.90 -11.29
C GLY A 79 -20.59 -54.67 -10.70
N ASP A 80 -21.90 -54.76 -10.48
CA ASP A 80 -22.74 -53.65 -10.03
C ASP A 80 -22.29 -53.08 -8.67
N ALA A 81 -21.81 -53.93 -7.77
CA ALA A 81 -21.31 -53.50 -6.46
C ALA A 81 -20.10 -52.55 -6.56
N LEU A 82 -19.23 -52.76 -7.55
CA LEU A 82 -18.10 -51.85 -7.78
C LEU A 82 -18.56 -50.50 -8.34
N GLU A 83 -19.57 -50.49 -9.20
CA GLU A 83 -20.11 -49.25 -9.76
C GLU A 83 -20.88 -48.43 -8.72
N ASP A 84 -21.63 -49.09 -7.85
CA ASP A 84 -22.29 -48.45 -6.72
C ASP A 84 -21.28 -47.82 -5.76
N GLU A 85 -20.19 -48.51 -5.42
CA GLU A 85 -19.12 -47.97 -4.58
C GLU A 85 -18.40 -46.78 -5.25
N LYS A 86 -18.13 -46.84 -6.57
CA LYS A 86 -17.58 -45.70 -7.32
C LYS A 86 -18.53 -44.51 -7.35
N LYS A 87 -19.84 -44.76 -7.43
CA LYS A 87 -20.86 -43.70 -7.37
C LYS A 87 -20.86 -43.07 -5.98
N HIS A 88 -20.88 -43.88 -4.93
CA HIS A 88 -20.78 -43.41 -3.54
C HIS A 88 -19.52 -42.57 -3.31
N TYR A 89 -18.36 -43.05 -3.79
CA TYR A 89 -17.10 -42.33 -3.74
C TYR A 89 -17.20 -40.94 -4.39
N ARG A 90 -17.78 -40.84 -5.59
CA ARG A 90 -17.93 -39.57 -6.31
C ARG A 90 -18.82 -38.59 -5.55
N GLU A 91 -19.91 -39.07 -4.96
CA GLU A 91 -20.83 -38.25 -4.17
C GLU A 91 -20.15 -37.71 -2.90
N VAL A 92 -19.49 -38.58 -2.14
CA VAL A 92 -18.75 -38.19 -0.92
C VAL A 92 -17.59 -37.25 -1.26
N PHE A 93 -16.84 -37.54 -2.34
CA PHE A 93 -15.75 -36.67 -2.80
C PHE A 93 -16.27 -35.27 -3.15
N ALA A 94 -17.36 -35.17 -3.92
CA ALA A 94 -17.93 -33.89 -4.30
C ALA A 94 -18.43 -33.09 -3.08
N GLU A 95 -19.10 -33.75 -2.14
CA GLU A 95 -19.59 -33.11 -0.92
C GLU A 95 -18.42 -32.63 -0.03
N LEU A 96 -17.41 -33.47 0.17
CA LEU A 96 -16.23 -33.13 0.97
C LEU A 96 -15.43 -31.99 0.33
N ARG A 97 -15.19 -32.05 -0.98
CA ARG A 97 -14.54 -30.98 -1.75
C ARG A 97 -15.27 -29.64 -1.58
N ALA A 98 -16.60 -29.65 -1.64
CA ALA A 98 -17.40 -28.44 -1.44
C ALA A 98 -17.26 -27.89 -0.01
N LYS A 99 -17.30 -28.75 1.02
CA LYS A 99 -17.15 -28.36 2.43
C LYS A 99 -15.75 -27.82 2.74
N LEU A 100 -14.70 -28.50 2.27
CA LEU A 100 -13.32 -28.06 2.40
C LEU A 100 -13.12 -26.72 1.69
N GLY A 101 -13.60 -26.60 0.45
CA GLY A 101 -13.53 -25.36 -0.31
C GLY A 101 -14.21 -24.20 0.40
N ASN A 102 -15.40 -24.41 0.97
CA ASN A 102 -16.10 -23.40 1.76
C ASN A 102 -15.33 -23.03 3.04
N TRP A 103 -14.74 -24.02 3.72
CA TRP A 103 -13.95 -23.77 4.93
C TRP A 103 -12.70 -22.95 4.64
N TYR A 104 -11.88 -23.33 3.66
CA TYR A 104 -10.69 -22.56 3.27
C TYR A 104 -11.07 -21.15 2.80
N ARG A 105 -12.14 -21.02 2.00
CA ARG A 105 -12.63 -19.70 1.57
C ARG A 105 -13.02 -18.82 2.77
N HIS A 106 -13.78 -19.38 3.69
CA HIS A 106 -14.22 -18.65 4.88
C HIS A 106 -13.05 -18.29 5.81
N LYS A 107 -12.04 -19.17 5.93
CA LYS A 107 -10.90 -18.95 6.81
C LYS A 107 -9.87 -17.98 6.22
N TYR A 108 -9.52 -18.15 4.94
CA TYR A 108 -8.35 -17.52 4.34
C TYR A 108 -8.65 -16.51 3.23
N THR A 109 -9.83 -16.51 2.60
CA THR A 109 -10.14 -15.55 1.51
C THR A 109 -10.61 -14.17 2.04
N GLY A 110 -10.38 -13.90 3.33
CA GLY A 110 -10.87 -12.70 3.99
C GLY A 110 -12.39 -12.71 4.13
N LYS A 111 -12.88 -12.09 5.20
CA LYS A 111 -14.31 -11.76 5.28
C LYS A 111 -14.57 -10.78 4.12
N ARG A 112 -15.66 -10.97 3.35
CA ARG A 112 -16.16 -9.93 2.44
C ARG A 112 -16.09 -8.59 3.19
N PRO A 113 -15.65 -7.48 2.56
CA PRO A 113 -15.57 -6.19 3.23
C PRO A 113 -16.89 -5.99 3.97
N HIS A 114 -16.82 -5.86 5.29
CA HIS A 114 -18.02 -5.80 6.10
C HIS A 114 -18.85 -4.61 5.57
N ARG A 115 -20.18 -4.66 5.60
CA ARG A 115 -21.01 -3.53 5.15
C ARG A 115 -20.60 -2.20 5.81
N SER A 116 -19.96 -2.28 6.99
CA SER A 116 -19.31 -1.15 7.65
C SER A 116 -18.13 -0.56 6.90
N THR A 117 -17.32 -1.34 6.19
CA THR A 117 -16.17 -0.86 5.39
C THR A 117 -16.64 -0.01 4.21
N ILE A 118 -17.65 -0.48 3.45
CA ILE A 118 -18.22 0.33 2.36
C ILE A 118 -18.85 1.60 2.93
N SER A 119 -19.60 1.48 4.04
CA SER A 119 -20.16 2.65 4.71
C SER A 119 -19.09 3.59 5.25
N SER A 120 -17.95 3.09 5.75
CA SER A 120 -16.87 3.94 6.24
C SER A 120 -16.19 4.64 5.09
N ILE A 121 -15.93 3.96 3.97
CA ILE A 121 -15.37 4.57 2.76
C ILE A 121 -16.29 5.65 2.22
N LEU A 122 -17.60 5.38 2.10
CA LEU A 122 -18.57 6.38 1.65
C LEU A 122 -18.64 7.58 2.61
N LYS A 123 -18.60 7.34 3.93
CA LYS A 123 -18.50 8.42 4.92
C LYS A 123 -17.20 9.21 4.74
N THR A 124 -16.07 8.54 4.57
CA THR A 124 -14.77 9.18 4.29
C THR A 124 -14.83 10.00 3.01
N MET A 125 -15.44 9.50 1.93
CA MET A 125 -15.65 10.26 0.69
C MET A 125 -16.54 11.48 0.91
N GLN A 126 -17.64 11.35 1.66
CA GLN A 126 -18.50 12.48 2.04
C GLN A 126 -17.74 13.52 2.89
N HIS A 127 -16.93 13.08 3.86
CA HIS A 127 -16.11 13.95 4.69
C HIS A 127 -15.02 14.65 3.88
N LEU A 128 -14.37 13.95 2.94
CA LEU A 128 -13.38 14.52 2.04
C LEU A 128 -14.02 15.55 1.09
N GLY A 129 -15.22 15.29 0.59
CA GLY A 129 -15.98 16.24 -0.24
C GLY A 129 -16.44 17.50 0.52
N ALA A 130 -16.71 17.38 1.82
CA ALA A 130 -17.20 18.48 2.66
C ALA A 130 -16.10 19.41 3.21
N GLY A 131 -14.82 19.16 2.92
CA GLY A 131 -13.74 20.06 3.36
C GLY A 131 -12.32 19.53 3.23
N GLY A 132 -12.14 18.21 3.10
CA GLY A 132 -10.83 17.58 2.86
C GLY A 132 -9.78 17.86 3.95
N VAL A 133 -8.63 17.18 3.84
CA VAL A 133 -7.45 17.57 4.62
C VAL A 133 -7.06 18.99 4.21
N PRO A 134 -6.88 19.93 5.15
CA PRO A 134 -6.48 21.30 4.83
C PRO A 134 -5.21 21.30 4.00
N ARG A 135 -5.29 21.85 2.80
CA ARG A 135 -4.13 22.00 1.92
C ARG A 135 -3.32 23.22 2.35
N ARG A 136 -1.99 23.10 2.28
CA ARG A 136 -1.09 24.24 2.45
C ARG A 136 -1.38 25.24 1.33
N LYS A 137 -1.56 26.52 1.68
CA LYS A 137 -1.73 27.57 0.68
C LYS A 137 -0.40 27.78 -0.06
N ALA A 138 -0.45 27.99 -1.37
CA ALA A 138 0.73 28.43 -2.10
C ALA A 138 1.21 29.78 -1.55
N TYR A 139 2.53 29.96 -1.41
CA TYR A 139 3.09 31.18 -0.79
C TYR A 139 2.69 32.44 -1.54
N SER A 140 2.73 32.42 -2.88
CA SER A 140 2.31 33.55 -3.71
C SER A 140 0.84 33.89 -3.54
N ARG A 141 -0.03 32.89 -3.33
CA ARG A 141 -1.44 33.12 -2.99
C ARG A 141 -1.58 33.78 -1.62
N HIS A 142 -0.90 33.27 -0.59
CA HIS A 142 -0.93 33.86 0.74
C HIS A 142 -0.36 35.30 0.77
N TYR A 143 0.74 35.51 0.06
CA TYR A 143 1.34 36.82 -0.19
C TYR A 143 0.34 37.77 -0.84
N SER A 144 -0.35 37.31 -1.89
CA SER A 144 -1.35 38.13 -2.56
C SER A 144 -2.51 38.50 -1.64
N GLU A 145 -3.04 37.56 -0.86
CA GLU A 145 -4.15 37.82 0.06
C GLU A 145 -3.80 38.89 1.11
N LYS A 146 -2.57 38.89 1.63
CA LYS A 146 -2.12 39.84 2.66
C LYS A 146 -1.61 41.17 2.14
N HIS A 147 -0.92 41.16 1.01
CA HIS A 147 -0.18 42.30 0.50
C HIS A 147 -0.73 42.84 -0.83
N TYR A 148 -1.94 42.43 -1.24
CA TYR A 148 -2.55 42.91 -2.46
C TYR A 148 -2.59 44.43 -2.53
N ALA A 149 -3.19 45.08 -1.52
CA ALA A 149 -3.43 46.51 -1.53
C ALA A 149 -2.13 47.33 -1.47
N SER A 150 -1.14 46.88 -0.69
CA SER A 150 0.08 47.64 -0.43
C SER A 150 1.20 47.42 -1.45
N ARG A 151 1.37 46.20 -1.96
CA ARG A 151 2.52 45.83 -2.81
C ARG A 151 2.13 45.52 -4.25
N ILE A 152 0.97 44.89 -4.47
CA ILE A 152 0.62 44.33 -5.78
C ILE A 152 -0.24 45.28 -6.60
N LYS A 153 -1.32 45.81 -6.02
CA LYS A 153 -2.43 46.48 -6.73
C LYS A 153 -1.96 47.62 -7.62
N LYS A 154 -1.13 48.53 -7.11
CA LYS A 154 -0.68 49.71 -7.86
C LYS A 154 0.12 49.33 -9.11
N GLY A 155 1.03 48.35 -8.99
CA GLY A 155 1.83 47.87 -10.12
C GLY A 155 1.00 47.04 -11.10
N PHE A 156 0.14 46.17 -10.56
CA PHE A 156 -0.80 45.37 -11.33
C PHE A 156 -1.75 46.23 -12.17
N ASP A 157 -2.43 47.22 -11.58
CA ASP A 157 -3.38 48.07 -12.29
C ASP A 157 -2.68 48.83 -13.43
N LYS A 158 -1.44 49.30 -13.20
CA LYS A 158 -0.64 49.96 -14.23
C LYS A 158 -0.28 49.03 -15.39
N GLU A 159 0.19 47.81 -15.11
CA GLU A 159 0.51 46.84 -16.17
C GLU A 159 -0.75 46.34 -16.88
N TRP A 160 -1.83 46.11 -16.13
CA TRP A 160 -3.11 45.64 -16.65
C TRP A 160 -3.73 46.62 -17.64
N GLU A 161 -3.72 47.91 -17.33
CA GLU A 161 -4.21 48.95 -18.25
C GLU A 161 -3.48 48.95 -19.60
N GLY A 162 -2.20 48.56 -19.63
CA GLY A 162 -1.41 48.42 -20.86
C GLY A 162 -1.73 47.19 -21.69
N VAL A 163 -2.21 46.10 -21.07
CA VAL A 163 -2.44 44.80 -21.75
C VAL A 163 -3.91 44.42 -21.90
N LYS A 164 -4.84 45.10 -21.22
CA LYS A 164 -6.26 44.72 -21.17
C LYS A 164 -6.93 44.68 -22.54
N ALA A 165 -6.57 45.58 -23.45
CA ALA A 165 -7.11 45.61 -24.81
C ALA A 165 -6.70 44.38 -25.64
N THR A 166 -5.54 43.79 -25.34
CA THR A 166 -4.97 42.66 -26.08
C THR A 166 -5.41 41.32 -25.51
N LEU A 167 -5.43 41.17 -24.17
CA LEU A 167 -5.71 39.90 -23.51
C LEU A 167 -7.20 39.66 -23.22
N GLY A 168 -8.00 40.73 -23.15
CA GLY A 168 -9.42 40.68 -22.76
C GLY A 168 -9.65 40.43 -21.27
N ASP A 169 -10.84 40.80 -20.78
CA ASP A 169 -11.15 40.80 -19.33
C ASP A 169 -11.11 39.41 -18.67
N ASN A 170 -11.40 38.36 -19.44
CA ASN A 170 -11.38 36.98 -18.95
C ASN A 170 -9.98 36.55 -18.46
N MET A 171 -8.92 37.20 -18.94
CA MET A 171 -7.53 36.91 -18.57
C MET A 171 -7.05 37.69 -17.35
N ARG A 172 -7.84 38.62 -16.80
CA ARG A 172 -7.42 39.49 -15.70
C ARG A 172 -6.98 38.72 -14.47
N VAL A 173 -7.70 37.66 -14.10
CA VAL A 173 -7.39 36.84 -12.92
C VAL A 173 -6.09 36.08 -13.12
N SER A 174 -5.90 35.44 -14.28
CA SER A 174 -4.66 34.73 -14.61
C SER A 174 -3.47 35.69 -14.61
N PHE A 175 -3.63 36.87 -15.21
CA PHE A 175 -2.60 37.90 -15.25
C PHE A 175 -2.24 38.39 -13.84
N CYS A 176 -3.24 38.59 -12.97
CA CYS A 176 -3.03 38.96 -11.58
C CYS A 176 -2.23 37.90 -10.80
N GLN A 177 -2.50 36.61 -11.04
CA GLN A 177 -1.76 35.52 -10.40
C GLN A 177 -0.29 35.50 -10.85
N THR A 178 -0.05 35.66 -12.16
CA THR A 178 1.32 35.76 -12.71
C THR A 178 2.05 36.99 -12.16
N TYR A 179 1.39 38.13 -12.09
CA TYR A 179 1.97 39.36 -11.57
C TYR A 179 2.29 39.24 -10.07
N ALA A 180 1.39 38.66 -9.27
CA ALA A 180 1.63 38.38 -7.86
C ALA A 180 2.81 37.43 -7.64
N GLN A 181 2.98 36.42 -8.50
CA GLN A 181 4.15 35.53 -8.46
C GLN A 181 5.44 36.31 -8.74
N LYS A 182 5.46 37.18 -9.77
CA LYS A 182 6.63 38.04 -10.05
C LYS A 182 6.99 38.93 -8.86
N CYS A 183 5.99 39.55 -8.21
CA CYS A 183 6.22 40.35 -7.01
C CYS A 183 6.80 39.50 -5.89
N TRP A 184 6.24 38.31 -5.63
CA TRP A 184 6.76 37.38 -4.64
C TRP A 184 8.21 36.98 -4.92
N ASP A 185 8.55 36.65 -6.16
CA ASP A 185 9.91 36.23 -6.53
C ASP A 185 10.94 37.36 -6.32
N ALA A 186 10.52 38.61 -6.49
CA ALA A 186 11.34 39.80 -6.28
C ALA A 186 11.48 40.24 -4.80
N GLU A 187 10.74 39.63 -3.87
CA GLU A 187 10.85 39.97 -2.45
C GLU A 187 12.20 39.54 -1.85
N PRO A 188 12.70 40.25 -0.83
CA PRO A 188 13.88 39.83 -0.08
C PRO A 188 13.69 38.45 0.59
N GLU A 189 14.77 37.67 0.67
CA GLU A 189 14.73 36.30 1.23
C GLU A 189 14.29 36.26 2.70
N ASP A 190 14.68 37.25 3.52
CA ASP A 190 14.25 37.34 4.92
C ASP A 190 12.72 37.50 5.04
N PHE A 191 12.12 38.28 4.13
CA PHE A 191 10.67 38.46 4.08
C PHE A 191 9.98 37.18 3.61
N LYS A 192 10.53 36.50 2.60
CA LYS A 192 10.01 35.21 2.13
C LYS A 192 10.04 34.16 3.23
N ALA A 193 11.15 34.05 3.96
CA ALA A 193 11.29 33.12 5.08
C ALA A 193 10.25 33.38 6.17
N ALA A 194 10.03 34.64 6.55
CA ALA A 194 9.00 35.00 7.53
C ALA A 194 7.58 34.63 7.07
N LEU A 195 7.25 34.90 5.81
CA LEU A 195 5.93 34.55 5.26
C LEU A 195 5.74 33.02 5.14
N ILE A 196 6.78 32.28 4.76
CA ILE A 196 6.77 30.81 4.71
C ILE A 196 6.48 30.24 6.10
N ALA A 197 7.19 30.73 7.13
CA ALA A 197 6.97 30.31 8.51
C ALA A 197 5.53 30.58 8.99
N GLU A 198 4.96 31.72 8.57
CA GLU A 198 3.57 32.04 8.87
C GLU A 198 2.58 31.10 8.16
N VAL A 199 2.76 30.84 6.87
CA VAL A 199 1.93 29.89 6.10
C VAL A 199 1.95 28.51 6.75
N ASP A 200 3.12 28.11 7.25
CA ASP A 200 3.31 26.82 7.91
C ASP A 200 2.64 26.76 9.26
N ALA A 201 2.75 27.83 10.06
CA ALA A 201 2.05 27.95 11.32
C ALA A 201 0.52 27.92 11.13
N GLU A 202 -0.02 28.59 10.10
CA GLU A 202 -1.45 28.52 9.76
C GLU A 202 -1.87 27.13 9.30
N HIS A 203 -1.07 26.50 8.43
CA HIS A 203 -1.36 25.16 7.92
C HIS A 203 -1.35 24.13 9.05
N ALA A 204 -0.33 24.16 9.92
CA ALA A 204 -0.24 23.31 11.11
C ALA A 204 -1.45 23.49 12.03
N LYS A 205 -1.90 24.74 12.29
CA LYS A 205 -3.12 25.01 13.06
C LYS A 205 -4.37 24.41 12.41
N LYS A 206 -4.52 24.52 11.10
CA LYS A 206 -5.66 23.95 10.35
C LYS A 206 -5.63 22.42 10.37
N VAL A 207 -4.47 21.82 10.14
CA VAL A 207 -4.27 20.36 10.21
C VAL A 207 -4.56 19.84 11.61
N LYS A 208 -4.09 20.52 12.67
CA LYS A 208 -4.39 20.14 14.06
C LYS A 208 -5.90 20.13 14.33
N LYS A 209 -6.61 21.22 14.01
CA LYS A 209 -8.07 21.30 14.14
C LYS A 209 -8.79 20.23 13.32
N PHE A 210 -8.28 19.93 12.12
CA PHE A 210 -8.82 18.87 11.28
C PHE A 210 -8.63 17.49 11.91
N ARG A 211 -7.45 17.20 12.47
CA ARG A 211 -7.16 15.94 13.17
C ARG A 211 -8.03 15.77 14.41
N GLU A 212 -8.17 16.82 15.22
CA GLU A 212 -9.04 16.84 16.40
C GLU A 212 -10.51 16.57 16.05
N LYS A 213 -10.99 17.09 14.91
CA LYS A 213 -12.39 16.92 14.48
C LYS A 213 -12.68 15.56 13.85
N ASN A 214 -11.72 15.00 13.12
CA ASN A 214 -11.97 13.85 12.23
C ASN A 214 -11.42 12.53 12.76
N GLU A 215 -10.96 12.46 14.02
CA GLU A 215 -10.34 11.26 14.61
C GLU A 215 -9.44 10.57 13.56
N MET A 216 -8.50 11.32 12.97
CA MET A 216 -7.57 10.69 12.03
C MET A 216 -6.72 9.70 12.82
N VAL A 217 -7.12 8.43 12.76
CA VAL A 217 -6.40 7.31 13.33
C VAL A 217 -5.08 7.23 12.56
N GLU A 218 -3.97 7.40 13.28
CA GLU A 218 -2.67 7.09 12.71
C GLU A 218 -2.66 5.60 12.40
N HIS A 219 -2.62 5.26 11.12
CA HIS A 219 -2.63 3.86 10.71
C HIS A 219 -1.26 3.24 10.91
N THR A 220 -1.21 2.11 11.61
CA THR A 220 -0.02 1.27 11.66
C THR A 220 0.23 0.63 10.29
N ALA A 221 1.42 0.07 10.06
CA ALA A 221 1.73 -0.62 8.80
C ALA A 221 0.75 -1.80 8.54
N GLU A 222 0.34 -2.49 9.59
CA GLU A 222 -0.65 -3.55 9.54
C GLU A 222 -2.04 -3.02 9.15
N GLU A 223 -2.45 -1.89 9.70
CA GLU A 223 -3.73 -1.25 9.34
C GLU A 223 -3.74 -0.76 7.89
N TYR A 224 -2.61 -0.23 7.39
CA TYR A 224 -2.47 0.09 5.97
C TYR A 224 -2.61 -1.17 5.10
N HIS A 225 -1.97 -2.26 5.50
CA HIS A 225 -2.10 -3.53 4.79
C HIS A 225 -3.53 -4.06 4.82
N GLU A 226 -4.22 -3.97 5.97
CA GLU A 226 -5.62 -4.37 6.09
C GLU A 226 -6.51 -3.50 5.18
N ALA A 227 -6.38 -2.17 5.25
CA ALA A 227 -7.12 -1.25 4.37
C ALA A 227 -6.82 -1.51 2.89
N TYR A 228 -5.57 -1.80 2.56
CA TYR A 228 -5.12 -2.13 1.21
C TYR A 228 -5.69 -3.48 0.75
N SER A 229 -5.76 -4.50 1.60
CA SER A 229 -6.38 -5.78 1.27
C SER A 229 -7.90 -5.66 1.07
N MET A 230 -8.58 -4.80 1.83
CA MET A 230 -9.99 -4.48 1.64
C MET A 230 -10.27 -3.71 0.35
N PHE A 231 -9.24 -3.07 -0.25
CA PHE A 231 -9.39 -2.26 -1.44
C PHE A 231 -9.96 -3.04 -2.62
N ASP A 232 -9.60 -4.31 -2.82
CA ASP A 232 -10.19 -5.10 -3.93
C ASP A 232 -11.69 -5.26 -3.81
N GLY A 233 -12.18 -5.43 -2.57
CA GLY A 233 -13.60 -5.62 -2.30
C GLY A 233 -14.44 -4.37 -2.55
N VAL A 234 -13.84 -3.20 -2.70
CA VAL A 234 -14.54 -1.91 -2.87
C VAL A 234 -14.13 -1.19 -4.15
N GLY A 235 -12.85 -1.21 -4.48
CA GLY A 235 -12.25 -0.58 -5.64
C GLY A 235 -12.75 -1.16 -6.95
N ILE A 236 -12.95 -2.48 -7.06
CA ILE A 236 -13.51 -3.10 -8.26
C ILE A 236 -14.97 -2.63 -8.48
N PRO A 237 -15.90 -2.80 -7.51
CA PRO A 237 -17.26 -2.26 -7.65
C PRO A 237 -17.32 -0.75 -7.93
N LEU A 238 -16.40 0.03 -7.35
CA LEU A 238 -16.32 1.47 -7.60
C LEU A 238 -15.88 1.78 -9.03
N ALA A 239 -14.85 1.10 -9.53
CA ALA A 239 -14.38 1.25 -10.90
C ALA A 239 -15.48 0.86 -11.90
N ASP A 240 -16.17 -0.26 -11.65
CA ASP A 240 -17.30 -0.73 -12.47
C ASP A 240 -18.44 0.29 -12.48
N ALA A 241 -18.84 0.80 -11.32
CA ALA A 241 -19.90 1.81 -11.23
C ALA A 241 -19.53 3.11 -11.95
N LEU A 242 -18.27 3.55 -11.88
CA LEU A 242 -17.78 4.72 -12.61
C LEU A 242 -17.75 4.46 -14.12
N ALA A 243 -17.29 3.28 -14.53
CA ALA A 243 -17.20 2.90 -15.94
C ALA A 243 -18.59 2.83 -16.58
N GLU A 244 -19.56 2.20 -15.91
CA GLU A 244 -20.95 2.14 -16.35
C GLU A 244 -21.59 3.53 -16.41
N ARG A 245 -21.37 4.36 -15.38
CA ARG A 245 -21.99 5.69 -15.30
C ARG A 245 -21.43 6.67 -16.34
N LEU A 246 -20.13 6.60 -16.62
CA LEU A 246 -19.44 7.53 -17.52
C LEU A 246 -19.34 7.02 -18.96
N GLY A 247 -19.54 5.72 -19.19
CA GLY A 247 -19.31 5.09 -20.50
C GLY A 247 -17.83 5.17 -20.90
N MET A 248 -16.92 5.00 -19.94
CA MET A 248 -15.48 5.14 -20.13
C MET A 248 -14.74 3.97 -19.47
N ALA A 249 -13.56 3.62 -19.99
CA ALA A 249 -12.63 2.77 -19.27
C ALA A 249 -12.07 3.51 -18.05
N ILE A 250 -12.10 2.87 -16.88
CA ILE A 250 -11.65 3.44 -15.61
C ILE A 250 -10.45 2.65 -15.11
N ILE A 251 -9.36 3.38 -14.84
CA ILE A 251 -8.15 2.84 -14.22
C ILE A 251 -7.96 3.54 -12.88
N ILE A 252 -8.02 2.77 -11.79
CA ILE A 252 -7.72 3.28 -10.45
C ILE A 252 -6.32 2.81 -10.06
N LEU A 253 -5.44 3.78 -9.83
CA LEU A 253 -4.06 3.58 -9.43
C LEU A 253 -3.91 3.98 -7.96
N ALA A 254 -3.59 3.02 -7.10
CA ALA A 254 -3.39 3.24 -5.68
C ALA A 254 -1.96 2.85 -5.28
N ILE A 255 -1.23 3.74 -4.64
CA ILE A 255 0.15 3.50 -4.20
C ILE A 255 0.26 3.59 -2.69
N GLY A 256 0.92 2.60 -2.07
CA GLY A 256 1.12 2.56 -0.63
C GLY A 256 2.05 1.44 -0.18
N PRO A 257 2.44 1.43 1.10
CA PRO A 257 3.21 0.34 1.70
C PRO A 257 2.40 -0.96 1.77
N VAL A 258 3.03 -2.08 1.46
CA VAL A 258 2.42 -3.42 1.52
C VAL A 258 3.00 -4.21 2.70
N GLY A 259 2.15 -4.52 3.69
CA GLY A 259 2.56 -5.22 4.92
C GLY A 259 3.22 -6.58 4.70
N GLU A 260 2.67 -7.41 3.80
CA GLU A 260 3.24 -8.72 3.40
C GLU A 260 4.67 -8.64 2.86
N GLN A 261 5.13 -7.45 2.46
CA GLN A 261 6.44 -7.20 1.87
C GLN A 261 7.26 -6.23 2.71
N ASN A 262 7.11 -6.31 4.04
CA ASN A 262 7.86 -5.49 5.01
C ASN A 262 7.69 -3.97 4.75
N GLY A 263 6.50 -3.54 4.32
CA GLY A 263 6.22 -2.14 4.05
C GLY A 263 6.77 -1.62 2.72
N GLU A 264 7.17 -2.50 1.79
CA GLU A 264 7.56 -2.08 0.45
C GLU A 264 6.43 -1.28 -0.22
N VAL A 265 6.77 -0.10 -0.75
CA VAL A 265 5.82 0.72 -1.51
C VAL A 265 5.59 0.09 -2.87
N ARG A 266 4.33 -0.26 -3.18
CA ARG A 266 3.92 -0.80 -4.47
C ARG A 266 2.68 -0.12 -5.03
N LEU A 267 2.50 -0.27 -6.34
CA LEU A 267 1.30 0.15 -7.05
C LEU A 267 0.27 -0.98 -7.11
N ARG A 268 -0.96 -0.70 -6.73
CA ARG A 268 -2.15 -1.47 -7.11
C ARG A 268 -2.83 -0.81 -8.29
N THR A 269 -3.23 -1.63 -9.24
CA THR A 269 -4.07 -1.18 -10.36
C THR A 269 -5.37 -1.96 -10.36
N ILE A 270 -6.49 -1.23 -10.37
CA ILE A 270 -7.81 -1.77 -10.67
C ILE A 270 -8.22 -1.24 -12.03
N PHE A 271 -8.76 -2.13 -12.83
CA PHE A 271 -9.17 -1.85 -14.20
C PHE A 271 -10.61 -2.29 -14.39
N SER A 272 -11.42 -1.38 -14.94
CA SER A 272 -12.79 -1.68 -15.33
C SER A 272 -13.09 -1.06 -16.70
N GLU A 273 -13.75 -1.84 -17.55
CA GLU A 273 -14.18 -1.45 -18.88
C GLU A 273 -15.70 -1.63 -18.99
N THR A 274 -16.34 -0.73 -19.73
CA THR A 274 -17.74 -0.94 -20.13
C THR A 274 -17.82 -2.14 -21.08
N SER A 275 -18.89 -2.92 -20.99
CA SER A 275 -19.12 -4.01 -21.94
C SER A 275 -19.18 -3.49 -23.39
N GLY A 276 -18.43 -4.11 -24.30
CA GLY A 276 -18.47 -3.80 -25.74
C GLY A 276 -17.15 -3.37 -26.38
N TYR A 277 -16.07 -3.21 -25.62
CA TYR A 277 -14.73 -3.00 -26.20
C TYR A 277 -14.14 -4.31 -26.74
N GLU A 278 -13.43 -4.23 -27.88
CA GLU A 278 -12.90 -5.41 -28.60
C GLU A 278 -11.77 -6.13 -27.85
N THR A 279 -11.16 -5.48 -26.86
CA THR A 279 -10.02 -6.01 -26.13
C THR A 279 -10.46 -6.51 -24.75
N ASN A 280 -10.77 -7.80 -24.62
CA ASN A 280 -10.91 -8.48 -23.30
C ASN A 280 -9.56 -8.59 -22.54
N LYS A 281 -8.64 -7.64 -22.74
CA LYS A 281 -7.29 -7.64 -22.16
C LYS A 281 -7.13 -6.43 -21.26
N THR A 282 -6.71 -6.66 -20.02
CA THR A 282 -6.27 -5.57 -19.14
C THR A 282 -5.09 -4.82 -19.75
N TRP A 283 -4.91 -3.53 -19.40
CA TRP A 283 -3.83 -2.71 -19.93
C TRP A 283 -2.45 -3.38 -19.81
N GLY A 284 -2.14 -4.00 -18.67
CA GLY A 284 -0.88 -4.72 -18.48
C GLY A 284 -0.68 -5.92 -19.42
N LYS A 285 -1.75 -6.53 -19.94
CA LYS A 285 -1.69 -7.60 -20.94
C LYS A 285 -1.67 -7.08 -22.37
N ALA A 286 -2.33 -5.95 -22.63
CA ALA A 286 -2.34 -5.31 -23.93
C ALA A 286 -0.99 -4.65 -24.24
N GLU A 287 -0.41 -3.93 -23.27
CA GLU A 287 0.82 -3.17 -23.40
C GLU A 287 1.76 -3.33 -22.19
N PRO A 288 2.40 -4.50 -22.03
CA PRO A 288 3.21 -4.81 -20.85
C PRO A 288 4.35 -3.81 -20.63
N LYS A 289 5.01 -3.35 -21.70
CA LYS A 289 6.14 -2.40 -21.60
C LYS A 289 5.70 -1.03 -21.05
N ALA A 290 4.59 -0.50 -21.56
CA ALA A 290 4.06 0.79 -21.12
C ALA A 290 3.57 0.71 -19.66
N PHE A 291 2.91 -0.39 -19.33
CA PHE A 291 2.43 -0.65 -17.97
C PHE A 291 3.57 -0.71 -16.95
N THR A 292 4.64 -1.49 -17.23
CA THR A 292 5.82 -1.55 -16.34
C THR A 292 6.53 -0.21 -16.20
N ALA A 293 6.62 0.59 -17.28
CA ALA A 293 7.20 1.92 -17.21
C ALA A 293 6.39 2.87 -16.30
N MET A 294 5.05 2.82 -16.41
CA MET A 294 4.14 3.56 -15.55
C MET A 294 4.27 3.09 -14.09
N GLU A 295 4.27 1.78 -13.85
CA GLU A 295 4.39 1.20 -12.51
C GLU A 295 5.67 1.65 -11.81
N ASN A 296 6.81 1.61 -12.50
CA ASN A 296 8.10 2.06 -11.97
C ASN A 296 8.10 3.56 -11.64
N ASN A 297 7.50 4.38 -12.51
CA ASN A 297 7.42 5.83 -12.31
C ASN A 297 6.56 6.16 -11.08
N ILE A 298 5.35 5.61 -11.01
CA ILE A 298 4.45 5.86 -9.87
C ILE A 298 5.06 5.30 -8.58
N THR A 299 5.64 4.10 -8.62
CA THR A 299 6.33 3.49 -7.46
C THR A 299 7.48 4.37 -6.96
N SER A 300 8.31 4.90 -7.86
CA SER A 300 9.38 5.85 -7.52
C SER A 300 8.83 7.11 -6.86
N TYR A 301 7.72 7.65 -7.38
CA TYR A 301 7.04 8.80 -6.78
C TYR A 301 6.48 8.47 -5.38
N GLY A 302 5.82 7.34 -5.19
CA GLY A 302 5.29 6.95 -3.88
C GLY A 302 6.39 6.70 -2.85
N ARG A 303 7.54 6.14 -3.24
CA ARG A 303 8.70 6.03 -2.33
C ARG A 303 9.07 7.40 -1.78
N LYS A 304 9.10 8.46 -2.61
CA LYS A 304 9.37 9.83 -2.14
C LYS A 304 8.29 10.37 -1.20
N LEU A 305 7.03 9.97 -1.39
CA LEU A 305 5.93 10.36 -0.49
C LEU A 305 6.03 9.70 0.89
N PHE A 306 6.37 8.41 0.94
CA PHE A 306 6.37 7.64 2.19
C PHE A 306 7.72 7.62 2.91
N LEU A 307 8.84 7.99 2.26
CA LEU A 307 10.16 8.12 2.87
C LEU A 307 10.28 9.29 3.87
N VAL A 308 9.33 10.23 3.90
CA VAL A 308 9.38 11.41 4.79
C VAL A 308 8.87 11.12 6.21
N THR A 309 8.26 9.95 6.46
CA THR A 309 7.56 9.66 7.72
C THR A 309 8.17 8.54 8.57
N VAL A 310 9.30 7.96 8.20
CA VAL A 310 10.02 7.03 9.09
C VAL A 310 11.37 7.62 9.47
N SER A 311 11.33 8.75 10.18
CA SER A 311 12.39 9.02 11.14
C SER A 311 12.27 7.94 12.22
N PHE A 312 13.08 6.90 12.12
CA PHE A 312 13.26 5.87 13.14
C PHE A 312 13.68 6.46 14.51
N ALA A 313 13.92 7.78 14.62
CA ALA A 313 14.25 8.45 15.88
C ALA A 313 13.08 8.51 16.88
N ASP A 314 11.82 8.28 16.47
CA ASP A 314 10.67 8.21 17.39
C ASP A 314 10.37 6.78 17.86
N LEU A 315 11.04 5.76 17.30
CA LEU A 315 11.07 4.42 17.86
C LEU A 315 12.22 4.39 18.86
N GLY A 316 11.92 4.61 20.14
CA GLY A 316 12.88 4.64 21.25
C GLY A 316 13.73 3.37 21.39
N PHE A 317 14.70 3.19 20.50
CA PHE A 317 15.82 2.27 20.65
C PHE A 317 16.90 2.99 21.45
N HIS A 318 16.63 3.17 22.75
CA HIS A 318 17.72 3.19 23.70
C HIS A 318 18.20 1.75 23.85
N GLU A 319 19.50 1.56 23.64
CA GLU A 319 20.26 0.32 23.89
C GLU A 319 19.99 -0.85 22.93
N ILE A 320 20.89 -1.00 21.94
CA ILE A 320 21.78 -2.16 21.76
C ILE A 320 22.60 -1.85 20.49
N PHE A 321 23.76 -1.22 20.67
CA PHE A 321 24.86 -1.27 19.71
C PHE A 321 26.18 -1.26 20.48
N HIS A 322 26.61 -2.46 20.88
CA HIS A 322 28.02 -2.80 21.02
C HIS A 322 28.23 -4.03 20.13
N GLY A 323 28.85 -3.85 18.96
CA GLY A 323 29.11 -4.97 18.06
C GLY A 323 29.37 -4.56 16.62
N ILE A 324 30.58 -4.06 16.40
CA ILE A 324 31.26 -3.86 15.11
C ILE A 324 31.03 -5.05 14.15
N TRP A 325 30.81 -4.79 12.85
CA TRP A 325 31.65 -5.31 11.76
C TRP A 325 31.48 -4.47 10.48
N LEU A 326 32.59 -3.85 10.08
CA LEU A 326 32.84 -3.29 8.75
C LEU A 326 32.81 -4.42 7.72
N HIS A 327 32.05 -4.26 6.64
CA HIS A 327 32.36 -4.97 5.40
C HIS A 327 33.03 -4.00 4.42
N GLU A 328 34.33 -4.20 4.31
CA GLU A 328 35.24 -3.70 3.30
C GLU A 328 34.81 -4.26 1.93
N VAL A 329 34.48 -3.40 0.96
CA VAL A 329 34.19 -3.80 -0.42
C VAL A 329 35.44 -3.52 -1.26
N HIS A 330 36.16 -4.59 -1.59
CA HIS A 330 37.23 -4.55 -2.58
C HIS A 330 36.68 -4.65 -4.01
N GLY A 331 37.19 -3.78 -4.88
CA GLY A 331 37.62 -4.13 -6.24
C GLY A 331 36.56 -4.15 -7.35
N PHE A 332 36.50 -3.06 -8.13
CA PHE A 332 36.09 -3.15 -9.54
C PHE A 332 36.94 -2.19 -10.38
N GLU A 333 37.83 -2.75 -11.20
CA GLU A 333 38.67 -2.03 -12.15
C GLU A 333 38.07 -2.04 -13.57
N GLY A 334 38.04 -0.86 -14.21
CA GLY A 334 38.13 -0.67 -15.67
C GLY A 334 36.90 -0.10 -16.40
N PRO A 335 37.05 0.54 -17.58
CA PRO A 335 38.15 1.41 -18.04
C PRO A 335 37.69 2.80 -18.55
N ARG A 336 38.62 3.76 -18.40
CA ARG A 336 38.83 5.09 -19.02
C ARG A 336 37.84 5.56 -20.11
N HIS A 337 37.30 6.78 -19.95
CA HIS A 337 37.66 7.95 -20.78
C HIS A 337 37.00 9.26 -20.29
N SER A 338 37.76 10.34 -20.45
CA SER A 338 37.42 11.77 -20.39
C SER A 338 37.54 12.50 -19.04
N LYS A 339 38.16 13.68 -19.16
CA LYS A 339 38.82 14.51 -18.16
C LYS A 339 37.81 15.40 -17.43
N ILE A 340 38.05 15.74 -16.16
CA ILE A 340 38.04 17.12 -15.61
C ILE A 340 38.57 17.09 -14.17
N LYS A 341 39.39 18.12 -13.86
CA LYS A 341 40.29 18.29 -12.71
C LYS A 341 39.58 18.39 -11.36
N TRP A 342 40.16 17.78 -10.33
CA TRP A 342 40.04 18.23 -8.94
C TRP A 342 41.44 18.30 -8.30
N TRP A 343 41.67 19.39 -7.57
CA TRP A 343 42.94 19.71 -6.91
C TRP A 343 43.20 18.75 -5.74
N ILE A 344 44.41 18.20 -5.66
CA ILE A 344 44.94 17.53 -4.47
C ILE A 344 46.13 18.36 -3.99
N TRP A 345 46.04 18.84 -2.75
CA TRP A 345 47.12 19.48 -2.03
C TRP A 345 47.95 18.37 -1.37
N GLN A 346 49.18 18.16 -1.85
CA GLN A 346 50.18 17.31 -1.23
C GLN A 346 51.17 18.20 -0.48
N SER A 347 51.46 17.89 0.78
CA SER A 347 52.62 18.41 1.49
C SER A 347 53.11 17.35 2.47
N SER A 348 54.28 16.80 2.17
CA SER A 348 55.20 16.22 3.15
C SER A 348 56.58 16.10 2.49
N VAL A 349 57.59 16.74 3.10
CA VAL A 349 58.76 16.10 3.71
C VAL A 349 59.89 17.14 3.90
N HIS A 350 60.19 17.39 5.18
CA HIS A 350 61.48 17.60 5.88
C HIS A 350 62.58 18.55 5.38
N GLY A 351 63.16 19.29 6.35
CA GLY A 351 64.59 19.68 6.32
C GLY A 351 65.07 20.78 7.27
N MET A 352 65.52 20.38 8.48
CA MET A 352 66.69 20.88 9.24
C MET A 352 66.82 22.32 9.81
N ALA A 353 66.65 22.39 11.14
CA ALA A 353 67.62 22.73 12.21
C ALA A 353 68.63 23.90 12.08
N CYS A 354 68.56 24.82 13.06
CA CYS A 354 69.70 25.35 13.82
C CYS A 354 69.18 26.15 15.03
N VAL A 355 69.61 25.82 16.26
CA VAL A 355 70.03 26.76 17.34
C VAL A 355 70.63 25.90 18.45
N SER A 356 71.89 26.21 18.74
CA SER A 356 72.74 25.68 19.81
C SER A 356 72.61 26.59 21.03
N THR A 357 72.48 25.99 22.22
CA THR A 357 73.04 26.57 23.46
C THR A 357 73.38 25.45 24.42
N ASN A 358 74.67 25.32 24.72
CA ASN A 358 75.15 24.89 26.04
C ASN A 358 76.51 25.57 26.27
N PRO A 359 76.75 26.11 27.47
CA PRO A 359 78.07 25.91 28.04
C PRO A 359 78.00 25.48 29.51
N THR A 360 78.83 24.48 29.81
CA THR A 360 79.28 24.04 31.13
C THR A 360 80.08 25.13 31.87
N SER A 361 79.85 25.28 33.17
CA SER A 361 80.94 25.34 34.15
C SER A 361 80.44 25.19 35.60
N LYS A 362 81.08 24.24 36.30
CA LYS A 362 81.18 23.99 37.75
C LYS A 362 80.02 23.31 38.47
#